data_AF-A0A1L9B7C5-F1
#
_entry.id   AF-A0A1L9B7C5-F1
#
_cell.length_a   1.000
_cell.length_b   1.000
_cell.length_c   1.000
_cell.angle_alpha   90.00
_cell.angle_beta   90.00
_cell.angle_gamma   90.00
#
_symmetry.space_group_name_H-M   'P 1'
#
loop_
_entity.id
_entity.type
_entity.pdbx_description
1 polymer ?
#
loop_
_entity_poly.entity_id
_entity_poly.type
_entity_poly.pdbx_seq_one_letter_code
_entity_poly.pdbx_strand_id
1 'polypeptide(L)'
;MDISPFEQVLLDNTGPLHERVREFLSEFGGLHVQSQREGNDFQTDPRLATKNFHIDEEGLSDYSAHVGAPVCCVGVASRALMMLLMDPAGRMFAVMDDLIYLAGNSPHVALESLCSGRPLHELGSAEAGPE
;
A
#
# COMPACT_ATOMS: atom_id res chain seq x y z
N MET A 1 -14.06 -9.60 9.34
CA MET A 1 -12.83 -10.41 9.35
C MET A 1 -12.06 -10.13 10.64
N ASP A 2 -11.33 -11.09 11.20
CA ASP A 2 -10.39 -10.78 12.30
C ASP A 2 -9.12 -10.15 11.72
N ILE A 3 -8.88 -8.89 12.05
CA ILE A 3 -7.73 -8.11 11.58
C ILE A 3 -6.64 -7.95 12.62
N SER A 4 -6.82 -8.51 13.84
CA SER A 4 -5.87 -8.37 14.94
C SER A 4 -4.42 -8.69 14.54
N PRO A 5 -4.15 -9.76 13.72
CA PRO A 5 -2.79 -10.05 13.27
C PRO A 5 -2.20 -8.97 12.35
N PHE A 6 -3.04 -8.28 11.57
CA PHE A 6 -2.61 -7.17 10.72
C PHE A 6 -2.38 -5.91 11.56
N GLU A 7 -3.32 -5.61 12.46
CA GLU A 7 -3.21 -4.44 13.33
C GLU A 7 -1.97 -4.49 14.19
N GLN A 8 -1.66 -5.65 14.78
CA GLN A 8 -0.47 -5.80 15.61
C GLN A 8 0.80 -5.51 14.80
N VAL A 9 0.95 -6.11 13.62
CA VAL A 9 2.10 -5.87 12.76
C VAL A 9 2.23 -4.39 12.38
N LEU A 10 1.13 -3.73 12.05
CA LEU A 10 1.19 -2.33 11.66
C LEU A 10 1.42 -1.40 12.85
N LEU A 11 0.86 -1.69 14.03
CA LEU A 11 1.14 -0.95 15.26
C LEU A 11 2.63 -1.05 15.65
N ASP A 12 3.20 -2.25 15.53
CA ASP A 12 4.59 -2.51 15.90
C ASP A 12 5.59 -1.80 14.96
N ASN A 13 5.20 -1.49 13.72
CA ASN A 13 6.09 -0.87 12.71
C ASN A 13 5.80 0.62 12.46
N THR A 14 4.52 1.00 12.34
CA THR A 14 4.09 2.36 11.93
C THR A 14 3.45 3.17 13.04
N GLY A 15 3.21 2.57 14.22
CA GLY A 15 2.47 3.23 15.29
C GLY A 15 0.97 3.28 15.05
N PRO A 16 0.23 4.26 15.62
CA PRO A 16 -1.23 4.27 15.63
C PRO A 16 -1.87 4.22 14.24
N LEU A 17 -2.63 3.16 13.98
CA LEU A 17 -3.40 2.99 12.75
C LEU A 17 -4.53 4.00 12.61
N HIS A 18 -4.67 4.56 11.40
CA HIS A 18 -5.83 5.35 11.02
C HIS A 18 -7.07 4.49 10.80
N GLU A 19 -8.25 5.01 11.10
CA GLU A 19 -9.53 4.30 11.04
C GLU A 19 -9.81 3.70 9.65
N ARG A 20 -9.50 4.45 8.57
CA ARG A 20 -9.68 3.97 7.21
C ARG A 20 -8.85 2.73 6.87
N VAL A 21 -7.66 2.56 7.45
CA VAL A 21 -6.85 1.36 7.25
C VAL A 21 -7.50 0.16 7.95
N ARG A 22 -8.05 0.36 9.15
CA ARG A 22 -8.77 -0.72 9.87
C ARG A 22 -10.00 -1.17 9.09
N GLU A 23 -10.80 -0.23 8.61
CA GLU A 23 -11.97 -0.53 7.81
C GLU A 23 -11.59 -1.27 6.53
N PHE A 24 -10.56 -0.79 5.82
CA PHE A 24 -10.03 -1.47 4.63
C PHE A 24 -9.63 -2.92 4.93
N LEU A 25 -8.81 -3.15 5.96
CA LEU A 25 -8.36 -4.49 6.32
C LEU A 25 -9.52 -5.36 6.82
N SER A 26 -10.55 -4.77 7.43
CA SER A 26 -11.72 -5.52 7.92
C SER A 26 -12.55 -6.11 6.77
N GLU A 27 -12.53 -5.45 5.62
CA GLU A 27 -13.28 -5.79 4.42
C GLU A 27 -12.45 -6.60 3.44
N PHE A 28 -11.21 -6.16 3.19
CA PHE A 28 -10.34 -6.69 2.15
C PHE A 28 -9.08 -7.36 2.68
N GLY A 29 -8.79 -7.33 3.97
CA GLY A 29 -7.56 -7.92 4.51
C GLY A 29 -7.40 -9.39 4.11
N GLY A 30 -6.19 -9.81 3.76
CA GLY A 30 -5.92 -11.18 3.32
C GLY A 30 -6.50 -11.58 1.96
N LEU A 31 -7.13 -10.65 1.22
CA LEU A 31 -7.51 -10.86 -0.16
C LEU A 31 -6.26 -11.10 -1.01
N HIS A 32 -6.30 -12.17 -1.80
CA HIS A 32 -5.25 -12.52 -2.75
C HIS A 32 -5.88 -12.67 -4.14
N VAL A 33 -5.45 -11.82 -5.06
CA VAL A 33 -5.85 -11.90 -6.46
C VAL A 33 -4.66 -12.36 -7.28
N GLN A 34 -4.84 -13.49 -7.98
CA GLN A 34 -3.89 -14.01 -8.94
C GLN A 34 -4.37 -13.68 -10.34
N SER A 35 -3.58 -12.93 -11.10
CA SER A 35 -3.84 -12.66 -12.50
C SER A 35 -3.05 -13.61 -13.39
N GLN A 36 -3.66 -14.09 -14.48
CA GLN A 36 -2.93 -14.81 -15.53
C GLN A 36 -2.06 -13.88 -16.38
N ARG A 37 -2.28 -12.56 -16.29
CA ARG A 37 -1.39 -11.56 -16.86
C ARG A 37 -0.26 -11.27 -15.87
N GLU A 38 0.98 -11.38 -16.31
CA GLU A 38 2.14 -11.10 -15.48
C GLU A 38 2.08 -9.68 -14.90
N GLY A 39 2.42 -9.56 -13.60
CA GLY A 39 2.53 -8.28 -12.90
C GLY A 39 1.23 -7.75 -12.27
N ASN A 40 0.08 -8.40 -12.48
CA ASN A 40 -1.22 -7.91 -11.97
C ASN A 40 -1.74 -8.69 -10.74
N ASP A 41 -0.91 -9.47 -10.08
CA ASP A 41 -1.27 -10.11 -8.81
C ASP A 41 -1.09 -9.15 -7.63
N PHE A 42 -1.92 -9.29 -6.61
CA PHE A 42 -1.77 -8.53 -5.37
C PHE A 42 -2.33 -9.27 -4.16
N GLN A 43 -1.82 -8.90 -2.99
CA GLN A 43 -2.23 -9.40 -1.69
C GLN A 43 -2.35 -8.25 -0.69
N THR A 44 -3.54 -8.09 -0.11
CA THR A 44 -3.83 -7.09 0.94
C THR A 44 -3.46 -7.64 2.32
N ASP A 45 -2.20 -8.04 2.46
CA ASP A 45 -1.65 -8.60 3.69
C ASP A 45 -0.37 -7.83 4.08
N PRO A 46 -0.44 -6.93 5.08
CA PRO A 46 0.72 -6.14 5.50
C PRO A 46 1.86 -7.00 6.06
N ARG A 47 1.58 -8.22 6.52
CA ARG A 47 2.60 -9.15 7.03
C ARG A 47 3.51 -9.69 5.93
N LEU A 48 3.08 -9.58 4.68
CA LEU A 48 3.93 -9.92 3.53
C LEU A 48 4.88 -8.76 3.22
N ALA A 49 4.45 -7.52 3.47
CA ALA A 49 5.29 -6.37 3.23
C ALA A 49 6.47 -6.34 4.20
N THR A 50 6.27 -6.65 5.49
CA THR A 50 7.37 -6.72 6.48
C THR A 50 8.49 -7.71 6.15
N LYS A 51 8.24 -8.69 5.27
CA LYS A 51 9.26 -9.67 4.87
C LYS A 51 10.18 -9.17 3.76
N ASN A 52 9.72 -8.19 3.00
CA ASN A 52 10.37 -7.75 1.76
C ASN A 52 10.74 -6.25 1.79
N PHE A 53 10.14 -5.47 2.68
CA PHE A 53 10.26 -4.01 2.72
C PHE A 53 10.41 -3.49 4.15
N HIS A 54 11.06 -2.33 4.27
CA HIS A 54 11.06 -1.51 5.48
C HIS A 54 9.77 -0.70 5.53
N ILE A 55 8.79 -1.19 6.29
CA ILE A 55 7.46 -0.55 6.42
C ILE A 55 7.29 0.21 7.73
N ASP A 56 8.37 0.50 8.43
CA ASP A 56 8.34 1.32 9.63
C ASP A 56 8.20 2.82 9.29
N GLU A 57 8.07 3.65 10.31
CA GLU A 57 7.91 5.11 10.13
C GLU A 57 9.04 5.72 9.28
N GLU A 58 10.28 5.26 9.47
CA GLU A 58 11.44 5.74 8.70
C GLU A 58 11.34 5.31 7.23
N GLY A 59 11.09 4.02 6.97
CA GLY A 59 10.98 3.49 5.61
C GLY A 59 9.78 4.02 4.81
N LEU A 60 8.74 4.51 5.49
CA LEU A 60 7.56 5.12 4.84
C LEU A 60 7.59 6.65 4.80
N SER A 61 8.61 7.29 5.39
CA SER A 61 8.67 8.75 5.56
C SER A 61 8.74 9.49 4.22
N ASP A 62 9.60 9.05 3.31
CA ASP A 62 9.76 9.66 1.98
C ASP A 62 8.47 9.56 1.16
N TYR A 63 7.81 8.40 1.18
CA TYR A 63 6.53 8.22 0.51
C TYR A 63 5.44 9.10 1.13
N SER A 64 5.41 9.20 2.46
CA SER A 64 4.46 10.06 3.18
C SER A 64 4.65 11.54 2.82
N ALA A 65 5.90 12.00 2.74
CA ALA A 65 6.25 13.36 2.35
C ALA A 65 5.83 13.62 0.90
N HIS A 66 6.10 12.68 -0.02
CA HIS A 66 5.77 12.83 -1.43
C HIS A 66 4.26 12.91 -1.68
N VAL A 67 3.45 12.08 -1.01
CA VAL A 67 1.97 12.10 -1.18
C VAL A 67 1.29 13.18 -0.31
N GLY A 68 2.05 13.84 0.56
CA GLY A 68 1.59 14.91 1.46
C GLY A 68 0.74 14.42 2.64
N ALA A 69 0.83 13.15 3.01
CA ALA A 69 0.06 12.54 4.10
C ALA A 69 0.76 11.28 4.65
N PRO A 70 0.63 10.95 5.94
CA PRO A 70 1.18 9.71 6.48
C PRO A 70 0.57 8.50 5.78
N VAL A 71 1.40 7.62 5.23
CA VAL A 71 0.94 6.39 4.57
C VAL A 71 1.19 5.16 5.42
N CYS A 72 0.33 4.17 5.25
CA CYS A 72 0.46 2.86 5.89
C CYS A 72 0.51 1.77 4.81
N CYS A 73 1.43 0.82 4.95
CA CYS A 73 1.48 -0.33 4.05
C CYS A 73 0.34 -1.30 4.36
N VAL A 74 -0.51 -1.60 3.38
CA VAL A 74 -1.68 -2.48 3.54
C VAL A 74 -1.56 -3.78 2.76
N GLY A 75 -0.45 -3.98 2.04
CA GLY A 75 -0.22 -5.17 1.25
C GLY A 75 0.90 -5.02 0.24
N VAL A 76 0.94 -5.96 -0.70
CA VAL A 76 1.94 -6.04 -1.76
C VAL A 76 1.29 -6.36 -3.11
N ALA A 77 1.93 -5.95 -4.20
CA ALA A 77 1.51 -6.23 -5.56
C ALA A 77 2.68 -6.67 -6.44
N SER A 78 2.36 -7.17 -7.65
CA SER A 78 3.31 -7.62 -8.67
C SER A 78 4.37 -8.58 -8.09
N ARG A 79 3.92 -9.73 -7.58
CA ARG A 79 4.77 -10.76 -6.93
C ARG A 79 5.62 -10.23 -5.78
N ALA A 80 5.05 -9.31 -5.00
CA ALA A 80 5.72 -8.63 -3.90
C ALA A 80 6.94 -7.79 -4.29
N LEU A 81 6.95 -7.27 -5.53
CA LEU A 81 7.90 -6.24 -5.97
C LEU A 81 7.38 -4.83 -5.69
N MET A 82 6.08 -4.68 -5.43
CA MET A 82 5.46 -3.40 -5.11
C MET A 82 4.81 -3.41 -3.74
N MET A 83 4.91 -2.31 -3.02
CA MET A 83 4.11 -2.04 -1.82
C MET A 83 2.77 -1.43 -2.19
N LEU A 84 1.71 -1.83 -1.49
CA LEU A 84 0.42 -1.14 -1.52
C LEU A 84 0.31 -0.26 -0.28
N LEU A 85 0.30 1.06 -0.50
CA LEU A 85 0.22 2.05 0.56
C LEU A 85 -1.18 2.69 0.58
N MET A 86 -1.62 3.13 1.75
CA MET A 86 -2.91 3.82 1.93
C MET A 86 -2.74 5.02 2.85
N ASP A 87 -3.35 6.14 2.49
CA ASP A 87 -3.38 7.36 3.33
C ASP A 87 -4.67 7.45 4.17
N PRO A 88 -4.80 8.44 5.08
CA PRO A 88 -5.98 8.61 5.93
C PRO A 88 -7.25 8.97 5.15
N ALA A 89 -7.12 9.54 3.95
CA ALA A 89 -8.24 9.85 3.07
C ALA A 89 -8.76 8.59 2.32
N GLY A 90 -8.00 7.50 2.37
CA GLY A 90 -8.31 6.24 1.71
C GLY A 90 -7.84 6.17 0.25
N ARG A 91 -6.96 7.09 -0.17
CA ARG A 91 -6.23 6.96 -1.43
C ARG A 91 -5.24 5.82 -1.29
N MET A 92 -5.12 5.02 -2.34
CA MET A 92 -4.18 3.90 -2.38
C MET A 92 -3.14 4.12 -3.46
N PHE A 93 -1.91 3.72 -3.14
CA PHE A 93 -0.75 3.88 -3.98
C PHE A 93 -0.05 2.53 -4.17
N ALA A 94 0.44 2.26 -5.36
CA ALA A 94 1.39 1.18 -5.62
C ALA A 94 2.78 1.80 -5.74
N VAL A 95 3.76 1.26 -5.03
CA VAL A 95 5.10 1.85 -4.95
C VAL A 95 6.16 0.80 -5.27
N MET A 96 7.13 1.19 -6.10
CA MET A 96 8.28 0.36 -6.48
C MET A 96 9.51 1.26 -6.53
N ASP A 97 10.51 0.97 -5.69
CA ASP A 97 11.67 1.84 -5.50
C ASP A 97 11.21 3.29 -5.21
N ASP A 98 11.59 4.25 -6.05
CA ASP A 98 11.23 5.67 -5.91
C ASP A 98 9.93 6.01 -6.66
N LEU A 99 9.37 5.08 -7.43
CA LEU A 99 8.20 5.32 -8.29
C LEU A 99 6.91 5.13 -7.49
N ILE A 100 6.10 6.18 -7.44
CA ILE A 100 4.81 6.17 -6.75
C ILE A 100 3.67 6.29 -7.79
N TYR A 101 2.75 5.34 -7.74
CA TYR A 101 1.59 5.31 -8.62
C TYR A 101 0.30 5.41 -7.81
N LEU A 102 -0.57 6.35 -8.15
CA LEU A 102 -1.93 6.39 -7.61
C LEU A 102 -2.76 5.26 -8.22
N ALA A 103 -3.13 4.28 -7.39
CA ALA A 103 -3.98 3.17 -7.78
C ALA A 103 -5.47 3.58 -7.82
N GLY A 104 -5.88 4.45 -6.89
CA GLY A 104 -7.23 4.98 -6.84
C GLY A 104 -7.46 5.90 -5.65
N ASN A 105 -8.51 6.74 -5.76
CA ASN A 105 -8.92 7.65 -4.68
C ASN A 105 -9.78 6.98 -3.59
N SER A 106 -10.05 5.69 -3.74
CA SER A 106 -10.71 4.87 -2.73
C SER A 106 -10.25 3.42 -2.87
N PRO A 107 -10.41 2.58 -1.84
CA PRO A 107 -9.99 1.19 -1.91
C PRO A 107 -10.61 0.41 -3.06
N HIS A 108 -11.91 0.59 -3.28
CA HIS A 108 -12.63 -0.13 -4.33
C HIS A 108 -12.12 0.22 -5.72
N VAL A 109 -11.89 1.52 -5.98
CA VAL A 109 -11.35 1.99 -7.26
C VAL A 109 -9.93 1.48 -7.44
N ALA A 110 -9.11 1.48 -6.39
CA ALA A 110 -7.74 0.98 -6.46
C ALA A 110 -7.68 -0.51 -6.78
N LEU A 111 -8.46 -1.34 -6.08
CA LEU A 111 -8.54 -2.77 -6.33
C LEU A 111 -9.08 -3.07 -7.74
N GLU A 112 -10.07 -2.30 -8.22
CA GLU A 112 -10.57 -2.43 -9.60
C GLU A 112 -9.48 -2.07 -10.63
N SER A 113 -8.71 -0.99 -10.41
CA SER A 113 -7.58 -0.62 -11.27
C SER A 113 -6.53 -1.72 -11.35
N LEU A 114 -6.16 -2.30 -10.20
CA LEU A 114 -5.20 -3.41 -10.11
C LEU A 114 -5.74 -4.65 -10.83
N CYS A 115 -6.99 -5.04 -10.60
CA CYS A 115 -7.64 -6.20 -11.24
C CYS A 115 -7.75 -6.03 -12.76
N SER A 116 -8.07 -4.83 -13.23
CA SER A 116 -8.27 -4.55 -14.66
C SER A 116 -6.96 -4.36 -15.43
N GLY A 117 -5.83 -4.22 -14.72
CA GLY A 117 -4.54 -3.90 -15.32
C GLY A 117 -4.55 -2.55 -16.04
N ARG A 118 -5.38 -1.61 -15.56
CA ARG A 118 -5.39 -0.24 -16.10
C ARG A 118 -4.07 0.44 -15.74
N PRO A 119 -3.52 1.28 -16.63
CA PRO A 119 -2.35 2.07 -16.29
C PRO A 119 -2.65 2.94 -15.07
N LEU A 120 -1.79 2.84 -14.06
CA LEU A 120 -1.86 3.66 -12.88
C LEU A 120 -1.29 5.06 -13.17
N HIS A 121 -1.76 6.07 -12.44
CA HIS A 121 -1.27 7.42 -12.61
C HIS A 121 0.02 7.62 -11.81
N GLU A 122 1.15 7.77 -12.50
CA GLU A 122 2.45 8.07 -11.88
C GLU A 122 2.44 9.48 -11.30
N LEU A 123 2.85 9.61 -10.03
CA LEU A 123 2.97 10.89 -9.33
C LEU A 123 4.37 11.51 -9.46
N GLY A 124 5.31 10.78 -10.07
CA GLY A 124 6.74 11.09 -10.18
C GLY A 124 7.58 10.30 -9.19
N SER A 125 8.90 10.41 -9.30
CA SER A 125 9.82 9.83 -8.32
C SER A 125 9.82 10.65 -7.03
N ALA A 126 9.97 9.99 -5.88
CA ALA A 126 10.35 10.63 -4.63
C ALA A 126 11.80 11.14 -4.70
N GLU A 127 12.06 12.17 -5.50
CA GLU A 127 13.37 12.83 -5.52
C GLU A 127 13.62 13.47 -4.15
N ALA A 128 14.70 13.03 -3.50
CA ALA A 128 15.21 13.57 -2.25
C ALA A 128 15.31 15.10 -2.33
N GLY A 129 14.81 15.78 -1.29
CA GLY A 129 14.93 17.23 -1.17
C GLY A 129 16.39 17.69 -1.32
N PRO A 130 16.64 18.89 -1.89
CA PRO A 130 17.99 19.37 -2.12
C PRO A 130 18.75 19.53 -0.79
N GLU A 131 20.03 19.17 -0.86
CA GLU A 131 21.10 19.19 0.17
C GLU A 131 21.03 20.30 1.23
#